data_AF-A0A9E6W365-F1
#
_entry.id   AF-A0A9E6W365-F1
#
_cell.length_a   1.000
_cell.length_b   1.000
_cell.length_c   1.000
_cell.angle_alpha   90.00
_cell.angle_beta   90.00
_cell.angle_gamma   90.00
#
_symmetry.space_group_name_H-M   'P 1'
#
loop_
_entity.id
_entity.type
_entity.pdbx_description
1 polymer ?
#
loop_
_entity_poly.entity_id
_entity_poly.type
_entity_poly.pdbx_seq_one_letter_code
_entity_poly.pdbx_strand_id
1 'polypeptide(L)'
;MFSSYFELGLWHILDPKGLDHVLFLLALCAPFQSKHWKQLLFLITAFTIGHSITLALAALGIASPNSGTIEFLIALTIGITAILNILLPKPDTSVMRIKYVSALFFGLIHGFGFSGYFRMLIGQDDEVVLPLFAFNLGIEAAQIIVVFALLFFLFLAEKSFKTKARDWNLFLSGMAFGVSLLLLLQRI
;
A
#
# COMPACT_ATOMS: atom_id res chain seq x y z
N MET A 1 -10.91 21.32 9.42
CA MET A 1 -11.52 20.33 8.52
C MET A 1 -10.49 19.68 7.62
N PHE A 2 -9.90 20.38 6.63
CA PHE A 2 -8.89 19.78 5.73
C PHE A 2 -7.68 19.15 6.48
N SER A 3 -7.00 19.90 7.35
CA SER A 3 -5.81 19.40 8.07
C SER A 3 -6.10 18.16 8.90
N SER A 4 -7.28 18.07 9.52
CA SER A 4 -7.68 16.90 10.31
C SER A 4 -7.82 15.64 9.46
N TYR A 5 -8.42 15.74 8.28
CA TYR A 5 -8.53 14.61 7.36
C TYR A 5 -7.21 14.26 6.69
N PHE A 6 -6.37 15.26 6.39
CA PHE A 6 -5.01 15.04 5.91
C PHE A 6 -4.16 14.28 6.93
N GLU A 7 -4.17 14.71 8.19
CA GLU A 7 -3.48 14.03 9.29
C GLU A 7 -4.03 12.61 9.50
N LEU A 8 -5.34 12.44 9.41
CA LEU A 8 -5.96 11.11 9.47
C LEU A 8 -5.42 10.19 8.37
N GLY A 9 -5.31 10.68 7.13
CA GLY A 9 -4.74 9.91 6.01
C GLY A 9 -3.26 9.61 6.18
N LEU A 10 -2.52 10.55 6.74
CA LEU A 10 -1.10 10.40 7.04
C LEU A 10 -0.87 9.31 8.11
N TRP A 11 -1.61 9.38 9.22
CA TRP A 11 -1.53 8.41 10.30
C TRP A 11 -2.17 7.07 9.95
N HIS A 12 -3.11 7.02 9.01
CA HIS A 12 -3.64 5.75 8.52
C HIS A 12 -2.54 4.83 7.97
N ILE A 13 -1.53 5.39 7.29
CA ILE A 13 -0.40 4.65 6.74
C ILE A 13 0.78 4.56 7.74
N LEU A 14 1.05 5.62 8.51
CA LEU A 14 2.21 5.68 9.40
C LEU A 14 1.96 5.08 10.80
N ASP A 15 0.71 4.78 11.18
CA ASP A 15 0.40 4.15 12.47
C ASP A 15 1.03 2.75 12.54
N PRO A 16 1.87 2.47 13.54
CA PRO A 16 2.44 1.14 13.77
C PRO A 16 1.40 0.02 13.93
N LYS A 17 0.13 0.33 14.20
CA LYS A 17 -0.97 -0.65 14.23
C LYS A 17 -1.44 -1.04 12.82
N GLY A 18 -1.25 -0.19 11.81
CA GLY A 18 -1.54 -0.44 10.40
C GLY A 18 -0.38 -1.13 9.66
N LEU A 19 0.16 -2.20 10.26
CA LEU A 19 1.35 -2.89 9.73
C LEU A 19 1.16 -3.41 8.31
N ASP A 20 -0.07 -3.77 7.92
CA ASP A 20 -0.42 -4.26 6.59
C ASP A 20 -0.08 -3.27 5.47
N HIS A 21 -0.34 -1.97 5.67
CA HIS A 21 -0.06 -0.93 4.68
C HIS A 21 1.44 -0.74 4.46
N VAL A 22 2.21 -0.63 5.55
CA VAL A 22 3.66 -0.50 5.48
C VAL A 22 4.28 -1.78 4.91
N LEU A 23 3.80 -2.96 5.33
CA LEU A 23 4.27 -4.25 4.82
C LEU A 23 4.01 -4.40 3.32
N PHE A 24 2.82 -3.98 2.86
CA PHE A 24 2.49 -3.97 1.44
C PHE A 24 3.41 -3.03 0.65
N LEU A 25 3.65 -1.80 1.14
CA LEU A 25 4.60 -0.87 0.51
C LEU A 25 6.02 -1.43 0.45
N LEU A 26 6.49 -2.06 1.54
CA LEU A 26 7.79 -2.73 1.59
C LEU A 26 7.88 -3.84 0.55
N ALA A 27 6.86 -4.69 0.46
CA ALA A 27 6.79 -5.75 -0.55
C ALA A 27 6.81 -5.13 -1.95
N LEU A 28 5.99 -4.12 -2.21
CA LEU A 28 5.87 -3.50 -3.52
C LEU A 28 7.19 -2.85 -3.98
N CYS A 29 7.96 -2.29 -3.05
CA CYS A 29 9.24 -1.65 -3.32
C CYS A 29 10.43 -2.63 -3.38
N ALA A 30 10.30 -3.86 -2.85
CA ALA A 30 11.38 -4.84 -2.75
C ALA A 30 12.20 -5.10 -4.03
N PRO A 31 11.62 -5.16 -5.25
CA PRO A 31 12.39 -5.44 -6.47
C PRO A 31 13.06 -4.19 -7.05
N PHE A 32 12.88 -3.02 -6.45
CA PHE A 32 13.38 -1.74 -6.96
C PHE A 32 14.68 -1.33 -6.27
N GLN A 33 15.56 -0.71 -7.05
CA GLN A 33 16.77 -0.03 -6.57
C GLN A 33 16.54 1.47 -6.37
N SER A 34 17.46 2.13 -5.66
CA SER A 34 17.48 3.58 -5.38
C SER A 34 17.18 4.48 -6.59
N LYS A 35 17.65 4.09 -7.78
CA LYS A 35 17.43 4.83 -9.05
C LYS A 35 15.98 4.80 -9.60
N HIS A 36 15.11 3.90 -9.13
CA HIS A 36 13.77 3.69 -9.69
C HIS A 36 12.66 4.48 -8.96
N TRP A 37 13.02 5.61 -8.35
CA TRP A 37 12.08 6.43 -7.58
C TRP A 37 10.84 6.84 -8.38
N LYS A 38 10.97 7.11 -9.69
CA LYS A 38 9.82 7.48 -10.55
C LYS A 38 8.81 6.34 -10.66
N GLN A 39 9.28 5.12 -10.90
CA GLN A 39 8.43 3.93 -11.00
C GLN A 39 7.67 3.68 -9.70
N LEU A 40 8.34 3.91 -8.56
CA LEU A 40 7.74 3.77 -7.25
C LEU A 40 6.66 4.83 -6.99
N LEU A 41 6.88 6.09 -7.40
CA LEU A 41 5.85 7.12 -7.33
C LEU A 41 4.61 6.72 -8.13
N PHE A 42 4.76 6.29 -9.39
CA PHE A 42 3.62 5.82 -10.17
C PHE A 42 2.90 4.62 -9.54
N LEU A 43 3.64 3.72 -8.88
CA LEU A 43 3.06 2.58 -8.19
C LEU A 43 2.21 2.98 -6.99
N ILE A 44 2.74 3.84 -6.12
CA ILE A 44 1.98 4.29 -4.94
C ILE A 44 0.78 5.12 -5.36
N THR A 45 0.91 6.00 -6.37
CA THR A 45 -0.22 6.75 -6.91
C THR A 45 -1.30 5.83 -7.50
N ALA A 46 -0.90 4.79 -8.25
CA ALA A 46 -1.86 3.81 -8.76
C ALA A 46 -2.63 3.12 -7.63
N PHE A 47 -1.94 2.73 -6.55
CA PHE A 47 -2.57 2.19 -5.35
C PHE A 47 -3.54 3.19 -4.71
N THR A 48 -3.13 4.44 -4.52
CA THR A 48 -3.97 5.49 -3.94
C THR A 48 -5.21 5.77 -4.77
N ILE A 49 -5.11 5.73 -6.10
CA ILE A 49 -6.28 5.86 -6.99
C ILE A 49 -7.28 4.73 -6.72
N GLY A 50 -6.82 3.47 -6.68
CA GLY A 50 -7.68 2.34 -6.33
C GLY A 50 -8.31 2.49 -4.96
N HIS A 51 -7.51 2.86 -3.97
CA HIS A 51 -7.95 3.08 -2.59
C HIS A 51 -9.01 4.19 -2.48
N SER A 52 -8.79 5.31 -3.19
CA SER A 52 -9.70 6.45 -3.24
C SER A 52 -11.07 6.04 -3.78
N ILE A 53 -11.10 5.20 -4.82
CA ILE A 53 -12.33 4.73 -5.44
C ILE A 53 -13.16 3.95 -4.43
N THR A 54 -12.57 3.01 -3.68
CA THR A 54 -13.34 2.18 -2.75
C THR A 54 -13.77 2.91 -1.49
N LEU A 55 -12.96 3.86 -1.00
CA LEU A 55 -13.40 4.80 0.03
C LEU A 55 -14.56 5.66 -0.43
N ALA A 56 -14.54 6.17 -1.67
CA ALA A 56 -15.64 6.95 -2.21
C ALA A 56 -16.93 6.11 -2.32
N LEU A 57 -16.83 4.88 -2.84
CA LEU A 57 -17.97 3.97 -2.94
C LEU A 57 -18.58 3.67 -1.57
N ALA A 58 -17.75 3.47 -0.54
CA ALA A 58 -18.24 3.22 0.80
C ALA A 58 -18.80 4.46 1.50
N ALA A 59 -18.15 5.61 1.35
CA ALA A 59 -18.62 6.88 1.88
C ALA A 59 -20.01 7.24 1.32
N LEU A 60 -20.23 6.99 0.02
CA LEU A 60 -21.53 7.15 -0.64
C LEU A 60 -22.54 6.03 -0.33
N GLY A 61 -22.17 5.02 0.45
CA GLY A 61 -23.03 3.88 0.79
C GLY A 61 -23.32 2.92 -0.37
N ILE A 62 -22.55 3.01 -1.47
CA ILE A 62 -22.72 2.18 -2.68
C ILE A 62 -22.20 0.75 -2.46
N ALA A 63 -21.11 0.60 -1.69
CA ALA A 63 -20.49 -0.70 -1.42
C ALA A 63 -20.00 -0.80 0.04
N SER A 64 -20.32 -1.91 0.70
CA SER A 64 -19.90 -2.20 2.07
C SER A 64 -19.63 -3.71 2.22
N PRO A 65 -18.48 -4.20 1.71
CA PRO A 65 -18.14 -5.63 1.80
C PRO A 65 -17.88 -6.07 3.24
N ASN A 66 -17.89 -7.38 3.46
CA ASN A 66 -17.55 -7.96 4.76
C ASN A 66 -16.08 -7.67 5.11
N SER A 67 -15.85 -7.05 6.28
CA SER A 67 -14.51 -6.68 6.75
C SER A 67 -13.56 -7.89 6.87
N GLY A 68 -14.03 -9.03 7.38
CA GLY A 68 -13.22 -10.25 7.47
C GLY A 68 -12.73 -10.74 6.10
N THR A 69 -13.60 -10.72 5.08
CA THR A 69 -13.19 -11.04 3.70
C THR A 69 -12.16 -10.06 3.17
N ILE A 70 -12.34 -8.75 3.39
CA ILE A 70 -11.40 -7.74 2.91
C ILE A 70 -10.05 -7.88 3.59
N GLU A 71 -10.01 -8.08 4.90
CA GLU A 71 -8.74 -8.28 5.62
C GLU A 71 -8.01 -9.55 5.17
N PHE A 72 -8.74 -10.64 4.91
CA PHE A 72 -8.17 -11.85 4.32
C PHE A 72 -7.56 -11.54 2.93
N LEU A 73 -8.28 -10.80 2.08
CA LEU A 73 -7.79 -10.41 0.76
C LEU A 73 -6.58 -9.47 0.85
N ILE A 74 -6.54 -8.53 1.79
CA ILE A 74 -5.38 -7.67 2.05
C ILE A 74 -4.16 -8.55 2.32
N ALA A 75 -4.24 -9.46 3.29
CA ALA A 75 -3.15 -10.37 3.63
C ALA A 75 -2.73 -11.23 2.42
N LEU A 76 -3.69 -11.74 1.66
CA LEU A 76 -3.44 -12.52 0.44
C LEU A 76 -2.69 -11.72 -0.63
N THR A 77 -3.08 -10.46 -0.87
CA THR A 77 -2.43 -9.60 -1.87
C THR A 77 -0.99 -9.25 -1.51
N ILE A 78 -0.65 -9.12 -0.21
CA ILE A 78 0.72 -8.97 0.26
C ILE A 78 1.53 -10.23 -0.05
N GLY A 79 0.99 -11.41 0.26
CA GLY A 79 1.64 -12.69 -0.03
C GLY A 79 1.87 -12.92 -1.52
N ILE A 80 0.87 -12.64 -2.36
CA ILE A 80 0.98 -12.69 -3.82
C ILE A 80 2.07 -11.74 -4.32
N THR A 81 2.10 -10.50 -3.82
CA THR A 81 3.11 -9.50 -4.20
C THR A 81 4.52 -9.99 -3.89
N ALA A 82 4.72 -10.53 -2.69
CA ALA A 82 6.00 -11.10 -2.27
C ALA A 82 6.44 -12.26 -3.17
N ILE A 83 5.54 -13.20 -3.48
CA ILE A 83 5.83 -14.32 -4.39
C ILE A 83 6.20 -13.81 -5.78
N LEU A 84 5.39 -12.90 -6.34
CA LEU A 84 5.63 -12.35 -7.68
C LEU A 84 6.97 -11.62 -7.78
N ASN A 85 7.40 -10.93 -6.72
CA ASN A 85 8.72 -10.31 -6.69
C ASN A 85 9.87 -11.30 -6.72
N ILE A 86 9.70 -12.48 -6.11
CA ILE A 86 10.72 -13.53 -6.10
C ILE A 86 10.78 -14.23 -7.47
N LEU A 87 9.61 -14.52 -8.06
CA LEU A 87 9.51 -15.21 -9.35
C LEU A 87 9.87 -14.30 -10.53
N LEU A 88 9.53 -13.00 -10.44
CA LEU A 88 9.73 -12.00 -11.49
C LEU A 88 10.60 -10.82 -10.96
N PRO A 89 11.89 -11.06 -10.65
CA PRO A 89 12.72 -10.09 -9.93
C PRO A 89 13.19 -8.90 -10.79
N LYS A 90 13.02 -8.97 -12.12
CA LYS A 90 13.45 -7.90 -13.04
C LYS A 90 12.23 -7.15 -13.55
N PRO A 91 12.06 -5.86 -13.20
CA PRO A 91 10.97 -5.04 -13.72
C PRO A 91 11.30 -4.58 -15.15
N ASP A 92 11.06 -5.44 -16.14
CA ASP A 92 10.99 -5.00 -17.53
C ASP A 92 9.65 -4.28 -17.82
N THR A 93 9.48 -3.77 -19.03
CA THR A 93 8.30 -2.96 -19.41
C THR A 93 6.97 -3.70 -19.24
N SER A 94 6.94 -5.01 -19.54
CA SER A 94 5.73 -5.83 -19.43
C SER A 94 5.41 -6.13 -17.97
N VAL A 95 6.43 -6.48 -17.18
CA VAL A 95 6.31 -6.71 -15.73
C VAL A 95 5.86 -5.44 -15.01
N MET A 96 6.35 -4.27 -15.43
CA MET A 96 5.93 -2.98 -14.84
C MET A 96 4.45 -2.69 -15.06
N ARG A 97 3.90 -2.99 -16.24
CA ARG A 97 2.46 -2.84 -16.49
C ARG A 97 1.65 -3.71 -15.54
N ILE A 98 2.05 -4.96 -15.37
CA ILE A 98 1.40 -5.89 -14.43
C ILE A 98 1.45 -5.30 -13.01
N LYS A 99 2.61 -4.81 -12.56
CA LYS A 99 2.77 -4.21 -11.23
C LYS A 99 1.87 -2.99 -11.02
N TYR A 100 1.75 -2.09 -12.01
CA TYR A 100 0.85 -0.92 -11.90
C TYR A 100 -0.63 -1.32 -11.82
N VAL A 101 -1.06 -2.27 -12.67
CA VAL A 101 -2.44 -2.76 -12.65
C VAL A 101 -2.73 -3.50 -11.34
N SER A 102 -1.80 -4.32 -10.87
CA SER A 102 -1.91 -4.99 -9.57
C SER A 102 -1.96 -3.99 -8.42
N ALA A 103 -1.14 -2.93 -8.43
CA ALA A 103 -1.17 -1.89 -7.39
C ALA A 103 -2.52 -1.18 -7.34
N LEU A 104 -3.08 -0.80 -8.49
CA LEU A 104 -4.43 -0.25 -8.59
C LEU A 104 -5.47 -1.20 -8.00
N PHE A 105 -5.44 -2.48 -8.41
CA PHE A 105 -6.40 -3.48 -7.93
C PHE A 105 -6.27 -3.77 -6.43
N PHE A 106 -5.05 -3.84 -5.92
CA PHE A 106 -4.80 -4.04 -4.49
C PHE A 106 -5.20 -2.81 -3.68
N GLY A 107 -5.05 -1.61 -4.25
CA GLY A 107 -5.58 -0.37 -3.69
C GLY A 107 -7.10 -0.43 -3.51
N LEU A 108 -7.85 -0.94 -4.50
CA LEU A 108 -9.30 -1.15 -4.36
C LEU A 108 -9.61 -2.00 -3.12
N ILE A 109 -8.94 -3.15 -2.98
CA ILE A 109 -9.14 -4.06 -1.84
C ILE A 109 -8.79 -3.38 -0.52
N HIS A 110 -7.63 -2.74 -0.42
CA HIS A 110 -7.17 -2.09 0.82
C HIS A 110 -8.09 -0.96 1.25
N GLY A 111 -8.60 -0.15 0.32
CA GLY A 111 -9.50 0.96 0.66
C GLY A 111 -10.78 0.50 1.35
N PHE A 112 -11.27 -0.70 1.05
CA PHE A 112 -12.39 -1.27 1.79
C PHE A 112 -12.06 -1.62 3.24
N GLY A 113 -10.79 -1.92 3.56
CA GLY A 113 -10.34 -2.27 4.91
C GLY A 113 -10.52 -1.12 5.91
N PHE A 114 -10.44 0.12 5.45
CA PHE A 114 -10.65 1.32 6.28
C PHE A 114 -12.03 1.98 6.09
N SER A 115 -12.75 1.58 5.05
CA SER A 115 -13.93 2.27 4.56
C SER A 115 -15.07 2.46 5.57
N GLY A 116 -15.34 1.45 6.41
CA GLY A 116 -16.38 1.53 7.43
C GLY A 116 -16.07 2.57 8.51
N TYR A 117 -14.82 2.62 8.97
CA TYR A 117 -14.38 3.62 9.94
C TYR A 117 -14.36 5.02 9.34
N PHE A 118 -13.89 5.17 8.09
CA PHE A 118 -13.95 6.44 7.38
C PHE A 118 -15.38 6.97 7.27
N ARG A 119 -16.34 6.10 6.92
CA ARG A 119 -17.76 6.44 6.85
C ARG A 119 -18.32 6.91 8.20
N MET A 120 -17.89 6.30 9.32
CA MET A 120 -18.28 6.74 10.66
C MET A 120 -17.75 8.14 11.00
N LEU A 121 -16.55 8.49 10.53
CA LEU A 121 -15.92 9.77 10.82
C LEU A 121 -16.52 10.94 10.03
N ILE A 122 -16.86 10.73 8.76
CA ILE A 122 -17.50 11.77 7.93
C ILE A 122 -18.99 11.97 8.28
N GLY A 123 -19.59 11.06 9.05
CA GLY A 123 -20.99 11.16 9.46
C GLY A 123 -21.98 10.99 8.29
N GLN A 124 -23.16 11.60 8.43
CA GLN A 124 -24.16 11.70 7.35
C GLN A 124 -24.07 13.04 6.61
N ASP A 125 -22.96 13.76 6.73
CA ASP A 125 -22.80 15.05 6.07
C ASP A 125 -22.73 14.86 4.55
N ASP A 126 -23.43 15.71 3.79
CA ASP A 126 -23.46 15.66 2.32
C ASP A 126 -22.11 16.02 1.65
N GLU A 127 -21.15 16.54 2.42
CA GLU A 127 -19.83 16.97 1.94
C GLU A 127 -18.77 15.87 2.02
N VAL A 128 -18.88 14.87 1.14
CA VAL A 128 -17.95 13.71 1.09
C VAL A 128 -16.63 14.03 0.36
N VAL A 129 -16.65 15.00 -0.56
CA VAL A 129 -15.54 15.27 -1.48
C VAL A 129 -14.30 15.82 -0.78
N LEU A 130 -14.45 16.85 0.06
CA LEU A 130 -13.32 17.51 0.72
C LEU A 130 -12.63 16.58 1.74
N PRO A 131 -13.35 15.85 2.61
CA PRO A 131 -12.76 14.84 3.50
C PRO A 131 -12.00 13.75 2.73
N LEU A 132 -12.59 13.17 1.68
CA LEU A 132 -11.93 12.15 0.86
C LEU A 132 -10.67 12.69 0.19
N PHE A 133 -10.73 13.88 -0.38
CA PHE A 133 -9.59 14.47 -1.06
C PHE A 133 -8.44 14.73 -0.09
N ALA A 134 -8.72 15.36 1.06
CA ALA A 134 -7.74 15.63 2.10
C ALA A 134 -7.11 14.34 2.65
N PHE A 135 -7.94 13.31 2.90
CA PHE A 135 -7.49 12.01 3.39
C PHE A 135 -6.56 11.30 2.39
N ASN A 136 -6.93 11.25 1.11
CA ASN A 136 -6.08 10.61 0.09
C ASN A 136 -4.78 11.39 -0.17
N LEU A 137 -4.78 12.72 -0.03
CA LEU A 137 -3.52 13.48 -0.03
C LEU A 137 -2.63 13.12 1.16
N GLY A 138 -3.21 12.87 2.34
CA GLY A 138 -2.49 12.37 3.51
C GLY A 138 -1.87 10.99 3.26
N ILE A 139 -2.62 10.08 2.65
CA ILE A 139 -2.14 8.74 2.24
C ILE A 139 -0.95 8.86 1.29
N GLU A 140 -1.10 9.60 0.20
CA GLU A 140 -0.04 9.75 -0.81
C GLU A 140 1.22 10.36 -0.17
N ALA A 141 1.08 11.37 0.70
CA ALA A 141 2.19 11.97 1.42
C ALA A 141 2.90 10.96 2.34
N ALA A 142 2.15 10.15 3.08
CA ALA A 142 2.72 9.11 3.92
C ALA A 142 3.44 8.01 3.11
N GLN A 143 2.86 7.56 2.00
CA GLN A 143 3.50 6.60 1.11
C GLN A 143 4.80 7.16 0.52
N ILE A 144 4.82 8.43 0.10
CA ILE A 144 6.04 9.11 -0.35
C ILE A 144 7.10 9.08 0.75
N ILE A 145 6.74 9.43 2.00
CA ILE A 145 7.67 9.38 3.14
C ILE A 145 8.25 7.97 3.30
N VAL A 146 7.42 6.93 3.29
CA VAL A 146 7.85 5.53 3.43
C VAL A 146 8.76 5.11 2.28
N VAL A 147 8.38 5.42 1.04
CA VAL A 147 9.17 5.09 -0.16
C VAL A 147 10.54 5.74 -0.13
N PHE A 148 10.61 7.05 0.18
CA PHE A 148 11.89 7.75 0.23
C PHE A 148 12.75 7.30 1.40
N ALA A 149 12.16 7.00 2.56
CA ALA A 149 12.88 6.39 3.68
C ALA A 149 13.50 5.05 3.26
N LEU A 150 12.72 4.17 2.62
CA LEU A 150 13.20 2.88 2.12
C LEU A 150 14.32 3.06 1.08
N LEU A 151 14.15 3.95 0.10
CA LEU A 151 15.17 4.21 -0.92
C LEU A 151 16.46 4.76 -0.31
N PHE A 152 16.36 5.58 0.73
CA PHE A 152 17.51 6.07 1.47
C PHE A 152 18.27 4.92 2.15
N PHE A 153 17.58 4.01 2.84
CA PHE A 153 18.22 2.84 3.44
C PHE A 153 18.82 1.90 2.40
N LEU A 154 18.13 1.67 1.28
CA LEU A 154 18.66 0.88 0.16
C LEU A 154 19.92 1.52 -0.41
N PHE A 155 19.94 2.84 -0.60
CA PHE A 155 21.13 3.56 -1.06
C PHE A 155 22.32 3.40 -0.11
N LEU A 156 22.10 3.53 1.21
CA LEU A 156 23.16 3.30 2.21
C LEU A 156 23.68 1.87 2.17
N ALA A 157 22.78 0.89 2.02
CA ALA A 157 23.13 -0.51 1.98
C ALA A 157 23.89 -0.89 0.70
N GLU A 158 23.45 -0.39 -0.45
CA GLU A 158 24.14 -0.52 -1.74
C GLU A 158 25.58 0.01 -1.67
N LYS A 159 25.77 1.19 -1.04
CA LYS A 159 27.09 1.82 -0.89
C LYS A 159 27.99 1.09 0.11
N SER A 160 27.42 0.59 1.20
CA SER A 160 28.20 0.02 2.32
C SER A 160 28.53 -1.46 2.13
N PHE A 161 27.63 -2.24 1.53
CA PHE A 161 27.72 -3.70 1.51
C PHE A 161 27.84 -4.32 0.11
N LYS A 162 27.85 -3.52 -0.97
CA LYS A 162 27.84 -3.99 -2.38
C LYS A 162 26.79 -5.09 -2.65
N THR A 163 25.71 -5.05 -1.88
CA THR A 163 24.61 -6.02 -1.89
C THR A 163 23.94 -6.06 -3.25
N LYS A 164 23.65 -7.26 -3.74
CA LYS A 164 22.93 -7.43 -5.01
C LYS A 164 21.46 -7.10 -4.77
N ALA A 165 20.81 -6.45 -5.75
CA ALA A 165 19.37 -6.16 -5.69
C ALA A 165 18.51 -7.42 -5.43
N ARG A 166 18.99 -8.58 -5.89
CA ARG A 166 18.37 -9.88 -5.62
C ARG A 166 18.28 -10.18 -4.13
N ASP A 167 19.33 -9.92 -3.37
CA ASP A 167 19.41 -10.32 -1.95
C ASP A 167 18.44 -9.47 -1.11
N TRP A 168 18.38 -8.17 -1.39
CA TRP A 168 17.38 -7.28 -0.77
C TRP A 168 15.95 -7.64 -1.14
N ASN A 169 15.70 -7.93 -2.41
CA ASN A 169 14.38 -8.34 -2.86
C ASN A 169 13.93 -9.64 -2.17
N LEU A 170 14.82 -10.63 -2.07
CA LEU A 170 14.55 -11.88 -1.35
C LEU A 170 14.29 -11.65 0.14
N PHE A 171 15.10 -10.79 0.79
CA PHE A 171 14.93 -10.48 2.20
C PHE A 171 13.59 -9.79 2.48
N LEU A 172 13.29 -8.70 1.78
CA LEU A 172 12.06 -7.93 1.98
C LEU A 172 10.81 -8.72 1.57
N SER A 173 10.86 -9.41 0.42
CA SER A 173 9.73 -10.24 -0.03
C SER A 173 9.55 -11.45 0.88
N GLY A 174 10.62 -12.09 1.35
CA GLY A 174 10.54 -13.22 2.28
C GLY A 174 9.92 -12.81 3.62
N MET A 175 10.33 -11.65 4.17
CA MET A 175 9.73 -11.07 5.37
C MET A 175 8.25 -10.74 5.15
N ALA A 176 7.91 -10.06 4.04
CA ALA A 176 6.53 -9.73 3.71
C ALA A 176 5.64 -10.98 3.55
N PHE A 177 6.15 -12.01 2.88
CA PHE A 177 5.46 -13.28 2.74
C PHE A 177 5.23 -13.95 4.10
N GLY A 178 6.26 -14.04 4.94
CA GLY A 178 6.16 -14.65 6.27
C GLY A 178 5.12 -13.96 7.15
N VAL A 179 5.14 -12.62 7.20
CA VAL A 179 4.14 -11.86 7.96
C VAL A 179 2.75 -12.00 7.33
N SER A 180 2.63 -12.00 5.99
CA SER A 180 1.35 -12.21 5.32
C SER A 180 0.72 -13.57 5.65
N LEU A 181 1.55 -14.62 5.81
CA LEU A 181 1.07 -15.93 6.21
C LEU A 181 0.53 -15.93 7.64
N LEU A 182 1.21 -15.26 8.57
CA LEU A 182 0.69 -15.07 9.94
C LEU A 182 -0.64 -14.32 9.93
N LEU A 183 -0.75 -13.27 9.11
CA LEU A 183 -1.99 -12.52 8.94
C LEU A 183 -3.11 -13.39 8.38
N LEU A 184 -2.84 -14.25 7.39
CA LEU A 184 -3.82 -15.19 6.84
C LEU A 184 -4.28 -16.21 7.88
N LEU A 185 -3.36 -16.77 8.66
CA LEU A 185 -3.68 -17.77 9.69
C LEU A 185 -4.53 -17.22 10.83
N GLN A 186 -4.44 -15.92 11.13
CA GLN A 186 -5.30 -15.26 12.12
C GLN A 186 -6.74 -15.06 11.64
N ARG A 187 -7.02 -15.33 10.36
CA ARG A 187 -8.28 -15.01 9.67
C ARG A 187 -8.99 -16.24 9.10
N ILE A 188 -8.52 -17.44 9.45
CA ILE A 188 -9.12 -18.76 9.17
C ILE A 188 -9.64 -19.31 10.49
#